data_AF-A0A519KKD2-F1
#
_entry.id   AF-A0A519KKD2-F1
#
_cell.length_a   1.000
_cell.length_b   1.000
_cell.length_c   1.000
_cell.angle_alpha   90.00
_cell.angle_beta   90.00
_cell.angle_gamma   90.00
#
_symmetry.space_group_name_H-M   'P 1'
#
loop_
_entity.id
_entity.type
_entity.pdbx_description
1 polymer ?
#
loop_
_entity_poly.entity_id
_entity_poly.type
_entity_poly.pdbx_seq_one_letter_code
_entity_poly.pdbx_strand_id
1 'polypeptide(L)'
;MDGGELDRHAELIARHAPTLDAAIEAVRTRKAWSPFSDSPSTRIHGPDKPGAGRATFEARLGTTFELHQPGETGATVGEEVSPFTQQPLNIRYPVSDPDALVASAMTAMAQWRETDFELRLALCLEMAQRLYQRNFEMAHAVM
;
A
#
# COMPACT_ATOMS: atom_id res chain seq x y z
N MET A 1 -19.55 19.37 -10.61
CA MET A 1 -19.13 17.98 -10.35
C MET A 1 -19.23 17.82 -8.86
N ASP A 2 -20.25 17.17 -8.29
CA ASP A 2 -20.38 17.16 -6.82
C ASP A 2 -21.13 15.95 -6.24
N GLY A 3 -22.17 15.43 -6.91
CA GLY A 3 -22.99 14.35 -6.33
C GLY A 3 -22.28 13.00 -6.17
N GLY A 4 -21.65 12.49 -7.23
CA GLY A 4 -21.07 11.14 -7.24
C GLY A 4 -19.70 11.00 -6.57
N GLU A 5 -19.05 12.10 -6.21
CA GLU A 5 -17.77 12.07 -5.48
C GLU A 5 -18.01 12.07 -3.96
N LEU A 6 -18.94 12.90 -3.49
CA LEU A 6 -19.43 12.88 -2.12
C LEU A 6 -20.01 11.51 -1.74
N ASP A 7 -20.71 10.88 -2.67
CA ASP A 7 -21.27 9.52 -2.49
C ASP A 7 -20.15 8.48 -2.28
N ARG A 8 -19.10 8.49 -3.11
CA ARG A 8 -17.94 7.59 -2.96
C ARG A 8 -17.16 7.81 -1.66
N HIS A 9 -17.03 9.06 -1.20
CA HIS A 9 -16.39 9.36 0.07
C HIS A 9 -17.20 8.82 1.25
N ALA A 10 -18.51 9.05 1.25
CA ALA A 10 -19.42 8.53 2.27
C ALA A 10 -19.41 6.99 2.30
N GLU A 11 -19.43 6.33 1.14
CA GLU A 11 -19.31 4.87 1.04
C GLU A 11 -17.98 4.34 1.61
N LEU A 12 -16.86 5.01 1.33
CA LEU A 12 -15.55 4.60 1.83
C LEU A 12 -15.47 4.74 3.36
N ILE A 13 -15.99 5.84 3.90
CA ILE A 13 -16.07 6.06 5.35
C ILE A 13 -16.94 4.99 5.99
N ALA A 14 -18.14 4.76 5.46
CA ALA A 14 -19.07 3.76 5.99
C ALA A 14 -18.49 2.34 5.96
N ARG A 15 -17.75 1.98 4.90
CA ARG A 15 -17.08 0.68 4.77
C ARG A 15 -16.08 0.43 5.90
N HIS A 16 -15.33 1.45 6.30
CA HIS A 16 -14.22 1.32 7.26
C HIS A 16 -14.57 1.70 8.69
N ALA A 17 -15.73 2.30 8.94
CA ALA A 17 -16.19 2.69 10.27
C ALA A 17 -16.14 1.53 11.31
N PRO A 18 -16.62 0.30 11.00
CA PRO A 18 -16.57 -0.79 11.99
C PRO A 18 -15.15 -1.19 12.40
N THR A 19 -14.20 -1.17 11.45
CA THR A 19 -12.79 -1.46 11.72
C THR A 19 -12.16 -0.36 12.58
N LEU A 20 -12.49 0.90 12.30
CA LEU A 20 -12.03 2.05 13.09
C LEU A 20 -12.55 1.97 14.53
N ASP A 21 -13.84 1.70 14.73
CA ASP A 21 -14.44 1.57 16.06
C ASP A 21 -13.80 0.43 16.86
N ALA A 22 -13.60 -0.72 16.22
CA ALA A 22 -12.93 -1.86 16.83
C ALA A 22 -11.46 -1.56 17.20
N ALA A 23 -10.75 -0.80 16.37
CA ALA A 23 -9.38 -0.35 16.63
C ALA A 23 -9.31 0.63 17.81
N ILE A 24 -10.21 1.61 17.87
CA ILE A 24 -10.31 2.56 18.99
C ILE A 24 -10.57 1.80 20.29
N GLU A 25 -11.50 0.84 20.28
CA GLU A 25 -11.79 0.01 21.44
C GLU A 25 -10.59 -0.85 21.85
N ALA A 26 -9.88 -1.44 20.89
CA ALA A 26 -8.69 -2.21 21.16
C ALA A 26 -7.57 -1.37 21.81
N VAL A 27 -7.37 -0.14 21.35
CA VAL A 27 -6.41 0.80 21.96
C VAL A 27 -6.84 1.18 23.38
N ARG A 28 -8.12 1.49 23.59
CA ARG A 28 -8.65 1.89 24.91
C ARG A 28 -8.54 0.77 25.95
N THR A 29 -8.85 -0.46 25.54
CA THR A 29 -8.93 -1.62 26.46
C THR A 29 -7.65 -2.45 26.51
N ARG A 30 -6.75 -2.28 25.53
CA ARG A 30 -5.59 -3.15 25.30
C ARG A 30 -5.95 -4.63 25.08
N LYS A 31 -7.18 -4.93 24.63
CA LYS A 31 -7.56 -6.31 24.28
C LYS A 31 -6.71 -6.82 23.11
N ALA A 32 -6.42 -8.12 23.09
CA ALA A 32 -5.81 -8.75 21.93
C ALA A 32 -6.76 -8.67 20.74
N TRP A 33 -6.38 -7.91 19.70
CA TRP A 33 -7.17 -7.71 18.51
C TRP A 33 -6.27 -7.33 17.33
N SER A 34 -6.56 -7.89 16.17
CA SER A 34 -5.99 -7.47 14.88
C SER A 34 -7.08 -7.57 13.82
N PRO A 35 -7.21 -6.60 12.90
CA PRO A 35 -8.09 -6.72 11.74
C PRO A 35 -7.48 -7.63 10.65
N PHE A 36 -6.21 -8.02 10.78
CA PHE A 36 -5.44 -8.77 9.80
C PHE A 36 -4.94 -10.09 10.41
N SER A 37 -5.08 -11.20 9.68
CA SER A 37 -4.60 -12.51 10.14
C SER A 37 -3.09 -12.63 9.94
N ASP A 38 -2.37 -12.98 11.00
CA ASP A 38 -0.92 -13.23 10.95
C ASP A 38 -0.57 -14.61 10.36
N SER A 39 -1.51 -15.56 10.38
CA SER A 39 -1.26 -16.91 9.89
C SER A 39 -1.27 -16.96 8.36
N PRO A 40 -0.22 -17.45 7.69
CA PRO A 40 -0.19 -17.60 6.23
C PRO A 40 -1.02 -18.79 5.73
N SER A 41 -1.90 -19.36 6.58
CA SER A 41 -2.65 -20.57 6.27
C SER A 41 -3.58 -20.37 5.06
N THR A 42 -3.52 -21.30 4.11
CA THR A 42 -4.44 -21.37 2.97
C THR A 42 -5.91 -21.56 3.40
N ARG A 43 -6.15 -22.05 4.63
CA ARG A 43 -7.50 -22.09 5.21
C ARG A 43 -8.11 -20.71 5.43
N ILE A 44 -7.27 -19.70 5.65
CA ILE A 44 -7.68 -18.30 5.90
C ILE A 44 -7.63 -17.50 4.59
N HIS A 45 -6.57 -17.69 3.81
CA HIS A 45 -6.28 -16.86 2.64
C HIS A 45 -6.81 -17.45 1.32
N GLY A 46 -7.23 -18.71 1.31
CA GLY A 46 -7.49 -19.49 0.10
C GLY A 46 -6.20 -20.15 -0.43
N PRO A 47 -6.33 -21.23 -1.21
CA PRO A 47 -5.19 -21.99 -1.72
C PRO A 47 -4.34 -21.20 -2.73
N ASP A 48 -4.94 -20.27 -3.46
CA ASP A 48 -4.27 -19.63 -4.61
C ASP A 48 -3.43 -18.40 -4.25
N LYS A 49 -3.75 -17.72 -3.14
CA LYS A 49 -3.10 -16.45 -2.77
C LYS A 49 -1.58 -16.56 -2.56
N PRO A 50 -1.04 -17.59 -1.88
CA PRO A 50 0.41 -17.72 -1.73
C PRO A 50 1.13 -17.85 -3.08
N GLY A 51 0.62 -18.69 -3.98
CA GLY A 51 1.18 -18.88 -5.32
C GLY A 51 1.10 -17.62 -6.17
N ALA A 52 -0.04 -16.93 -6.15
CA ALA A 52 -0.24 -15.66 -6.85
C ALA A 52 0.68 -14.54 -6.32
N GLY A 53 0.88 -14.47 -5.00
CA GLY A 53 1.80 -13.50 -4.39
C GLY A 53 3.24 -13.73 -4.84
N ARG A 54 3.69 -14.99 -4.85
CA ARG A 54 5.00 -15.38 -5.40
C ARG A 54 5.16 -14.99 -6.86
N ALA A 55 4.20 -15.37 -7.70
CA ALA A 55 4.24 -15.07 -9.13
C ALA A 55 4.26 -13.56 -9.39
N THR A 56 3.54 -12.78 -8.59
CA THR A 56 3.54 -11.32 -8.69
C THR A 56 4.91 -10.72 -8.34
N PHE A 57 5.57 -11.22 -7.30
CA PHE A 57 6.95 -10.83 -6.97
C PHE A 57 7.94 -11.24 -8.06
N GLU A 58 7.89 -12.48 -8.53
CA GLU A 58 8.78 -12.99 -9.59
C GLU A 58 8.66 -12.17 -10.88
N ALA A 59 7.44 -11.70 -11.21
CA ALA A 59 7.21 -10.82 -12.34
C ALA A 59 7.86 -9.42 -12.21
N ARG A 60 8.31 -9.02 -11.01
CA ARG A 60 9.05 -7.76 -10.80
C ARG A 60 10.55 -7.91 -11.08
N LEU A 61 11.10 -9.12 -10.98
CA LEU A 61 12.54 -9.36 -11.13
C LEU A 61 13.02 -8.98 -12.53
N GLY A 62 14.17 -8.28 -12.62
CA GLY A 62 14.71 -7.82 -13.89
C GLY A 62 13.90 -6.73 -14.60
N THR A 63 12.89 -6.14 -13.94
CA THR A 63 12.03 -5.10 -14.52
C THR A 63 12.27 -3.73 -13.89
N THR A 64 11.78 -2.68 -14.56
CA THR A 64 11.65 -1.35 -13.94
C THR A 64 10.27 -1.23 -13.31
N PHE A 65 10.21 -0.88 -12.03
CA PHE A 65 8.97 -0.64 -11.30
C PHE A 65 8.31 0.66 -11.78
N GLU A 66 7.03 0.59 -12.13
CA GLU A 66 6.27 1.74 -12.62
C GLU A 66 5.69 2.53 -11.43
N LEU A 67 6.12 3.79 -11.27
CA LEU A 67 5.64 4.69 -10.21
C LEU A 67 4.84 5.89 -10.75
N HIS A 68 5.09 6.31 -11.99
CA HIS A 68 4.47 7.48 -12.63
C HIS A 68 4.53 8.74 -11.75
N GLN A 69 5.65 8.90 -11.04
CA GLN A 69 5.80 9.96 -10.07
C GLN A 69 6.23 11.27 -10.75
N PRO A 70 5.99 12.43 -10.13
CA PRO A 70 6.47 13.70 -10.66
C PRO A 70 7.99 13.73 -10.86
N GLY A 71 8.44 14.43 -11.90
CA GLY A 71 9.86 14.70 -12.12
C GLY A 71 10.72 13.52 -12.54
N GLU A 72 10.13 12.42 -13.06
CA GLU A 72 10.90 11.30 -13.61
C GLU A 72 11.87 11.79 -14.70
N THR A 73 13.15 11.49 -14.51
CA THR A 73 14.26 11.96 -15.36
C THR A 73 14.51 11.08 -16.58
N GLY A 74 13.82 9.93 -16.67
CA GLY A 74 14.09 8.86 -17.64
C GLY A 74 15.24 7.94 -17.26
N ALA A 75 16.02 8.26 -16.23
CA ALA A 75 17.00 7.35 -15.65
C ALA A 75 16.35 6.38 -14.64
N THR A 76 17.01 5.24 -14.41
CA THR A 76 16.59 4.26 -13.39
C THR A 76 17.73 3.91 -12.44
N VAL A 77 17.41 3.58 -11.19
CA VAL A 77 18.33 3.21 -10.11
C VAL A 77 17.89 1.91 -9.44
N GLY A 78 18.81 1.14 -8.84
CA GLY A 78 18.45 -0.08 -8.09
C GLY A 78 19.56 -1.13 -8.10
N GLU A 79 20.06 -1.50 -6.92
CA GLU A 79 21.19 -2.44 -6.77
C GLU A 79 20.89 -3.51 -5.71
N GLU A 80 19.61 -3.88 -5.59
CA GLU A 80 19.14 -4.83 -4.58
C GLU A 80 19.67 -6.24 -4.85
N VAL A 81 20.19 -6.88 -3.81
CA VAL A 81 20.72 -8.26 -3.82
C VAL A 81 19.99 -9.04 -2.73
N SER A 82 19.45 -10.21 -3.09
CA SER A 82 18.79 -11.07 -2.09
C SER A 82 19.81 -11.70 -1.15
N PRO A 83 19.62 -11.62 0.18
CA PRO A 83 20.49 -12.30 1.13
C PRO A 83 20.35 -13.84 1.07
N PHE A 84 19.27 -14.38 0.53
CA PHE A 84 19.06 -15.83 0.44
C PHE A 84 19.69 -16.46 -0.80
N THR A 85 19.63 -15.78 -1.95
CA THR A 85 20.20 -16.30 -3.21
C THR A 85 21.60 -15.76 -3.51
N GLN A 86 22.00 -14.67 -2.84
CA GLN A 86 23.22 -13.92 -3.13
C GLN A 86 23.29 -13.42 -4.59
N GLN A 87 22.14 -13.32 -5.26
CA GLN A 87 22.02 -12.82 -6.63
C GLN A 87 21.36 -11.44 -6.67
N PRO A 88 21.73 -10.58 -7.63
CA PRO A 88 21.01 -9.34 -7.90
C PRO A 88 19.55 -9.62 -8.27
N LEU A 89 18.61 -8.87 -7.69
CA LEU A 89 17.20 -8.94 -8.08
C LEU A 89 16.94 -8.26 -9.44
N ASN A 90 17.84 -7.34 -9.82
CA ASN A 90 17.75 -6.53 -11.03
C ASN A 90 16.44 -5.74 -11.16
N ILE A 91 15.80 -5.41 -10.03
CA ILE A 91 14.68 -4.48 -9.98
C ILE A 91 15.26 -3.06 -10.08
N ARG A 92 14.66 -2.24 -10.94
CA ARG A 92 15.04 -0.83 -11.12
C ARG A 92 13.85 0.07 -10.80
N TYR A 93 14.12 1.28 -10.36
CA TYR A 93 13.13 2.30 -10.00
C TYR A 93 13.42 3.59 -10.76
N PRO A 94 12.40 4.33 -11.20
CA PRO A 94 12.60 5.60 -11.89
C PRO A 94 13.24 6.63 -10.95
N VAL A 95 14.27 7.33 -11.44
CA VAL A 95 14.88 8.44 -10.73
C VAL A 95 14.06 9.69 -10.99
N SER A 96 13.61 10.35 -9.92
CA SER A 96 12.96 11.65 -9.99
C SER A 96 13.80 12.75 -9.39
N ASP A 97 13.63 13.95 -9.94
CA ASP A 97 14.15 15.18 -9.35
C ASP A 97 13.49 15.42 -7.97
N PRO A 98 14.29 15.50 -6.87
CA PRO A 98 13.77 15.78 -5.54
C PRO A 98 12.95 17.08 -5.46
N ASP A 99 13.37 18.14 -6.16
CA ASP A 99 12.67 19.43 -6.11
C ASP A 99 11.28 19.33 -6.75
N ALA A 100 11.17 18.57 -7.84
CA ALA A 100 9.89 18.30 -8.49
C ALA A 100 8.95 17.47 -7.60
N LEU A 101 9.47 16.48 -6.87
CA LEU A 101 8.68 15.70 -5.92
C LEU A 101 8.15 16.56 -4.78
N VAL A 102 9.01 17.41 -4.20
CA VAL A 102 8.62 18.33 -3.12
C VAL A 102 7.57 19.34 -3.61
N ALA A 103 7.78 19.95 -4.78
CA ALA A 103 6.83 20.90 -5.35
C ALA A 103 5.46 20.26 -5.63
N SER A 104 5.44 19.03 -6.15
CA SER A 104 4.20 18.29 -6.35
C SER A 104 3.52 17.92 -5.04
N ALA A 105 4.29 17.52 -4.02
CA ALA A 105 3.74 17.23 -2.70
C ALA A 105 3.12 18.46 -2.04
N MET A 106 3.76 19.63 -2.16
CA MET A 106 3.20 20.90 -1.68
C MET A 106 1.89 21.27 -2.37
N THR A 107 1.80 21.02 -3.68
CA THR A 107 0.58 21.25 -4.46
C THR A 107 -0.55 20.31 -4.01
N ALA A 108 -0.27 19.01 -3.87
CA ALA A 108 -1.24 18.02 -3.41
C ALA A 108 -1.68 18.25 -1.94
N MET A 109 -0.80 18.80 -1.11
CA MET A 109 -1.07 19.08 0.30
C MET A 109 -2.24 20.05 0.49
N ALA A 110 -2.47 20.98 -0.44
CA ALA A 110 -3.55 21.96 -0.33
C ALA A 110 -4.92 21.27 -0.20
N GLN A 111 -5.27 20.36 -1.13
CA GLN A 111 -6.53 19.62 -1.06
C GLN A 111 -6.54 18.63 0.11
N TRP A 112 -5.42 17.95 0.36
CA TRP A 112 -5.32 16.99 1.46
C TRP A 112 -5.56 17.62 2.83
N ARG A 113 -5.13 18.86 3.03
CA ARG A 113 -5.34 19.59 4.29
C ARG A 113 -6.82 19.88 4.55
N GLU A 114 -7.55 20.28 3.50
CA GLU A 114 -8.99 20.58 3.56
C GLU A 114 -9.87 19.31 3.59
N THR A 115 -9.27 18.12 3.47
CA THR A 115 -10.01 16.85 3.52
C THR A 115 -10.45 16.55 4.96
N ASP A 116 -11.72 16.19 5.13
CA ASP A 116 -12.28 15.81 6.43
C ASP A 116 -11.50 14.66 7.09
N PHE A 117 -11.42 14.68 8.42
CA PHE A 117 -10.60 13.69 9.14
C PHE A 117 -11.16 12.27 8.99
N GLU A 118 -12.49 12.09 8.92
CA GLU A 118 -13.10 10.79 8.69
C GLU A 118 -12.64 10.19 7.36
N LEU A 119 -12.63 11.01 6.30
CA LEU A 119 -12.18 10.57 4.99
C LEU A 119 -10.68 10.22 4.99
N ARG A 120 -9.84 11.02 5.65
CA ARG A 120 -8.40 10.71 5.79
C ARG A 120 -8.18 9.37 6.50
N LEU A 121 -8.93 9.10 7.57
CA LEU A 121 -8.88 7.81 8.28
C LEU A 121 -9.35 6.65 7.40
N ALA A 122 -10.45 6.83 6.67
CA ALA A 122 -10.98 5.82 5.75
C ALA A 122 -10.00 5.49 4.62
N LEU A 123 -9.31 6.50 4.07
CA LEU A 123 -8.25 6.30 3.06
C LEU A 123 -7.06 5.52 3.62
N CYS A 124 -6.62 5.81 4.84
CA CYS A 124 -5.55 5.05 5.50
C CYS A 124 -5.95 3.58 5.73
N LEU A 125 -7.19 3.32 6.17
CA LEU A 125 -7.72 1.97 6.38
C LEU A 125 -7.87 1.21 5.06
N GLU A 126 -8.31 1.89 3.99
CA GLU A 126 -8.36 1.32 2.65
C GLU A 126 -6.96 0.94 2.14
N MET A 127 -5.95 1.81 2.31
CA MET A 127 -4.56 1.50 1.97
C MET A 127 -4.05 0.30 2.76
N ALA A 128 -4.28 0.24 4.07
CA ALA A 128 -3.89 -0.90 4.90
C ALA A 128 -4.57 -2.21 4.46
N GLN A 129 -5.86 -2.16 4.12
CA GLN A 129 -6.61 -3.31 3.63
C GLN A 129 -6.07 -3.82 2.28
N ARG A 130 -5.70 -2.93 1.37
CA ARG A 130 -5.11 -3.30 0.08
C ARG A 130 -3.69 -3.87 0.23
N LEU A 131 -2.89 -3.31 1.13
CA LEU A 131 -1.58 -3.87 1.47
C LEU A 131 -1.72 -5.29 2.04
N TYR A 132 -2.67 -5.51 2.96
CA TYR A 132 -2.95 -6.84 3.48
C TYR A 132 -3.40 -7.84 2.41
N GLN A 133 -4.17 -7.39 1.41
CA GLN A 133 -4.55 -8.24 0.28
C GLN A 133 -3.36 -8.68 -0.59
N ARG A 134 -2.26 -7.91 -0.57
CA ARG A 134 -1.00 -8.18 -1.28
C ARG A 134 0.09 -8.74 -0.36
N ASN A 135 -0.27 -9.17 0.85
CA ASN A 135 0.71 -9.58 1.87
C ASN A 135 1.66 -10.70 1.41
N PHE A 136 1.23 -11.64 0.56
CA PHE A 136 2.11 -12.70 0.04
C PHE A 136 3.13 -12.17 -0.98
N GLU A 137 2.77 -11.20 -1.83
CA GLU A 137 3.73 -10.51 -2.69
C GLU A 137 4.77 -9.78 -1.83
N MET A 138 4.30 -9.04 -0.82
CA MET A 138 5.18 -8.33 0.12
C MET A 138 6.07 -9.29 0.92
N ALA A 139 5.56 -10.43 1.35
CA ALA A 139 6.34 -11.43 2.07
C ALA A 139 7.51 -11.96 1.24
N HIS A 140 7.33 -12.12 -0.08
CA HIS A 140 8.41 -12.48 -0.99
C HIS A 140 9.37 -11.32 -1.27
N ALA A 141 8.87 -10.08 -1.33
CA ALA A 141 9.72 -8.90 -1.51
C ALA A 141 10.61 -8.59 -0.29
N VAL A 142 10.16 -8.96 0.92
CA VAL A 142 10.91 -8.77 2.17
C VAL A 142 11.90 -9.90 2.45
N MET A 143 11.66 -11.10 1.92
CA MET A 143 12.52 -12.28 2.07
C MET A 143 13.77 -12.16 1.20
#